data_AF-A0A2G5CF37-F1
#
_entry.id   AF-A0A2G5CF37-F1
#
_cell.length_a   1.000
_cell.length_b   1.000
_cell.length_c   1.000
_cell.angle_alpha   90.00
_cell.angle_beta   90.00
_cell.angle_gamma   90.00
#
_symmetry.space_group_name_H-M   'P 1'
#
loop_
_entity.id
_entity.type
_entity.pdbx_description
1 polymer ?
#
loop_
_entity_poly.entity_id
_entity_poly.type
_entity_poly.pdbx_seq_one_letter_code
_entity_poly.pdbx_strand_id
1 'polypeptide(L)'
;MGSCLSADGRSSISYSPTTPSGGGKKKPLKKKPGSRSFDSKRDEQLRRIPGRMFLNGATDIASIFTQQGKKGTNQDAMIVWENFGSRTDTVFCGVFDGHGPYGHMVAKRVRDSLPLKLSAHWEVNIGGAEGSKENISTVGSMNSEETASLCADEEAVPSVDLEEKEKLPEIFLTLKESFLKAFRVMDKELRVHPNIDCFCSGTTAVTLVKQGQDLIIGNIGDSRAILGTRDQDDTLTAVQLTVDLKPNLPGGQ
;
A
#
# COMPACT_ATOMS: atom_id res chain seq x y z
N MET A 1 28.67 -8.12 -2.31
CA MET A 1 29.13 -6.81 -2.81
C MET A 1 29.65 -6.99 -4.23
N GLY A 2 28.92 -6.49 -5.22
CA GLY A 2 29.29 -6.57 -6.64
C GLY A 2 28.83 -5.31 -7.34
N SER A 3 29.73 -4.32 -7.39
CA SER A 3 29.55 -3.04 -8.10
C SER A 3 30.08 -3.20 -9.52
N CYS A 4 29.32 -2.77 -10.52
CA CYS A 4 29.82 -2.62 -11.89
C CYS A 4 29.53 -1.18 -12.36
N LEU A 5 30.59 -0.36 -12.34
CA LEU A 5 30.68 0.93 -13.03
C LEU A 5 32.06 1.02 -13.69
N SER A 6 32.07 1.42 -14.97
CA SER A 6 33.03 2.29 -15.69
C SER A 6 32.66 2.19 -17.18
N ALA A 7 32.21 3.22 -17.91
CA ALA A 7 32.73 4.57 -18.18
C ALA A 7 33.71 4.63 -19.38
N ASP A 8 33.62 5.77 -20.09
CA ASP A 8 34.31 6.26 -21.29
C ASP A 8 33.80 5.77 -22.65
N GLY A 9 33.52 6.61 -23.65
CA GLY A 9 33.71 8.06 -23.83
C GLY A 9 33.86 8.35 -25.33
N ARG A 10 33.23 9.42 -25.85
CA ARG A 10 33.74 10.33 -26.90
C ARG A 10 32.68 11.33 -27.38
N SER A 11 33.12 12.58 -27.47
CA SER A 11 32.40 13.78 -27.83
C SER A 11 32.62 14.21 -29.29
N SER A 12 31.64 15.00 -29.76
CA SER A 12 31.59 15.96 -30.90
C SER A 12 31.84 15.47 -32.34
N ILE A 13 30.88 15.76 -33.22
CA ILE A 13 30.94 16.90 -34.17
C ILE A 13 29.55 17.13 -34.79
N SER A 14 29.16 18.40 -34.85
CA SER A 14 27.97 18.96 -35.47
C SER A 14 28.13 19.13 -36.99
N TYR A 15 27.13 18.76 -37.78
CA TYR A 15 26.91 19.33 -39.11
C TYR A 15 25.40 19.48 -39.39
N SER A 16 24.98 20.72 -39.56
CA SER A 16 23.65 21.10 -40.08
C SER A 16 23.77 21.39 -41.57
N PRO A 17 22.75 21.05 -42.37
CA PRO A 17 22.46 21.82 -43.58
C PRO A 17 21.09 22.50 -43.54
N THR A 18 21.11 23.67 -44.18
CA THR A 18 20.11 24.71 -44.42
C THR A 18 18.75 24.27 -44.96
N THR A 19 17.74 25.07 -44.60
CA THR A 19 16.33 25.08 -45.04
C THR A 19 16.15 25.44 -46.52
N PRO A 20 14.92 25.21 -47.05
CA PRO A 20 14.21 26.35 -47.61
C PRO A 20 12.79 26.55 -47.06
N SER A 21 12.40 27.82 -47.14
CA SER A 21 11.15 28.50 -46.78
C SER A 21 9.86 27.80 -47.23
N GLY A 22 8.89 27.70 -46.31
CA GLY A 22 7.49 27.39 -46.59
C GLY A 22 6.60 27.92 -45.48
N GLY A 23 6.02 29.10 -45.69
CA GLY A 23 5.22 29.83 -44.71
C GLY A 23 3.90 29.14 -44.36
N GLY A 24 3.73 28.82 -43.07
CA GLY A 24 2.45 28.43 -42.49
C GLY A 24 2.42 28.85 -41.02
N LYS A 25 1.78 29.98 -40.71
CA LYS A 25 1.60 30.48 -39.34
C LYS A 25 0.67 29.54 -38.55
N LYS A 26 1.21 28.52 -37.88
CA LYS A 26 0.48 27.76 -36.85
C LYS A 26 0.56 28.53 -35.53
N LYS A 27 -0.59 29.04 -35.07
CA LYS A 27 -0.76 29.68 -33.77
C LYS A 27 -0.29 28.74 -32.65
N PRO A 28 0.44 29.20 -31.61
CA PRO A 28 0.78 28.34 -30.50
C PRO A 28 -0.50 28.01 -29.73
N LEU A 29 -0.88 26.73 -29.67
CA LEU A 29 -1.86 26.26 -28.69
C LEU A 29 -1.27 26.56 -27.31
N LYS A 30 -1.84 27.54 -26.62
CA LYS A 30 -1.65 27.73 -25.19
C LYS A 30 -2.05 26.43 -24.50
N LYS A 31 -1.08 25.66 -24.01
CA LYS A 31 -1.34 24.61 -23.04
C LYS A 31 -2.00 25.29 -21.84
N LYS A 32 -3.30 25.02 -21.63
CA LYS A 32 -3.97 25.36 -20.38
C LYS A 32 -3.15 24.74 -19.25
N PRO A 33 -2.85 25.47 -18.16
CA PRO A 33 -2.29 24.84 -16.97
C PRO A 33 -3.33 23.83 -16.50
N GLY A 34 -3.02 22.54 -16.66
CA GLY A 34 -3.87 21.48 -16.15
C GLY A 34 -4.05 21.71 -14.66
N SER A 35 -5.30 21.73 -14.22
CA SER A 35 -5.65 21.61 -12.80
C SER A 35 -4.88 20.41 -12.27
N ARG A 36 -3.85 20.63 -11.44
CA ARG A 36 -3.19 19.52 -10.75
C ARG A 36 -4.26 18.91 -9.85
N SER A 37 -4.69 17.69 -10.19
CA SER A 37 -5.65 16.94 -9.38
C SER A 37 -5.18 16.95 -7.92
N PHE A 38 -6.12 17.05 -6.98
CA PHE A 38 -5.86 16.98 -5.54
C PHE A 38 -5.00 15.75 -5.19
N ASP A 39 -5.26 14.63 -5.86
CA ASP A 39 -4.49 13.39 -5.71
C ASP A 39 -3.02 13.56 -6.06
N SER A 40 -2.69 14.29 -7.14
CA SER A 40 -1.30 14.53 -7.55
C SER A 40 -0.51 15.34 -6.53
N LYS A 41 -1.15 16.24 -5.78
CA LYS A 41 -0.49 17.00 -4.71
C LYS A 41 -0.25 16.13 -3.47
N ARG A 42 -1.23 15.29 -3.11
CA ARG A 42 -1.11 14.35 -2.00
C ARG A 42 -0.02 13.31 -2.29
N ASP A 43 -0.01 12.73 -3.48
CA ASP A 43 1.00 11.77 -3.90
C ASP A 43 2.42 12.36 -3.83
N GLU A 44 2.59 13.62 -4.23
CA GLU A 44 3.87 14.33 -4.13
C GLU A 44 4.34 14.51 -2.68
N GLN A 45 3.42 14.75 -1.74
CA GLN A 45 3.76 14.82 -0.32
C GLN A 45 4.19 13.45 0.22
N LEU A 46 3.51 12.38 -0.17
CA LEU A 46 3.85 11.02 0.25
C LEU A 46 5.25 10.60 -0.20
N ARG A 47 5.71 11.07 -1.36
CA ARG A 47 7.06 10.80 -1.87
C ARG A 47 8.18 11.42 -1.04
N ARG A 48 7.88 12.43 -0.23
CA ARG A 48 8.85 13.16 0.59
C ARG A 48 8.97 12.62 2.01
N ILE A 49 8.16 11.63 2.36
CA ILE A 49 8.20 11.02 3.68
C ILE A 49 9.51 10.22 3.83
N PRO A 50 10.37 10.54 4.82
CA PRO A 50 11.58 9.78 5.07
C PRO A 50 11.30 8.30 5.35
N GLY A 51 12.20 7.41 4.94
CA GLY A 51 12.07 5.96 5.13
C GLY A 51 11.07 5.28 4.18
N ARG A 52 10.32 6.04 3.36
CA ARG A 52 9.32 5.50 2.42
C ARG A 52 9.93 5.27 1.03
N MET A 53 10.22 4.02 0.72
CA MET A 53 10.78 3.55 -0.55
C MET A 53 9.72 2.78 -1.36
N PHE A 54 9.49 3.16 -2.62
CA PHE A 54 8.51 2.53 -3.52
C PHE A 54 9.02 2.36 -4.96
N LEU A 55 10.31 2.62 -5.17
CA LEU A 55 11.07 2.38 -6.40
C LEU A 55 12.19 1.39 -6.08
N ASN A 56 12.77 0.77 -7.10
CA ASN A 56 13.89 -0.16 -6.92
C ASN A 56 15.00 0.49 -6.09
N GLY A 57 15.43 -0.18 -5.03
CA GLY A 57 16.37 0.36 -4.07
C GLY A 57 16.56 -0.58 -2.88
N ALA A 58 17.51 -0.23 -2.03
CA ALA A 58 17.82 -0.96 -0.82
C ALA A 58 18.29 -0.02 0.29
N THR A 59 18.14 -0.48 1.52
CA THR A 59 18.68 0.05 2.76
C THR A 59 19.47 -1.06 3.45
N ASP A 60 19.97 -0.81 4.66
CA ASP A 60 20.69 -1.81 5.44
C ASP A 60 19.82 -3.00 5.87
N ILE A 61 18.49 -2.82 5.92
CA ILE A 61 17.55 -3.82 6.45
C ILE A 61 16.51 -4.30 5.43
N ALA A 62 16.38 -3.63 4.28
CA ALA A 62 15.36 -3.95 3.30
C ALA A 62 15.85 -3.72 1.87
N SER A 63 15.31 -4.50 0.93
CA SER A 63 15.49 -4.25 -0.51
C SER A 63 14.17 -4.47 -1.23
N ILE A 64 13.90 -3.66 -2.25
CA ILE A 64 12.74 -3.81 -3.10
C ILE A 64 13.14 -3.71 -4.56
N PHE A 65 12.53 -4.57 -5.37
CA PHE A 65 12.80 -4.62 -6.79
C PHE A 65 11.56 -5.08 -7.55
N THR A 66 11.23 -4.35 -8.61
CA THR A 66 10.24 -4.75 -9.61
C THR A 66 10.83 -4.57 -11.01
N GLN A 67 10.41 -5.44 -11.91
CA GLN A 67 10.82 -5.42 -13.31
C GLN A 67 9.60 -5.62 -14.20
N GLN A 68 9.46 -4.76 -15.20
CA GLN A 68 8.43 -4.93 -16.21
C GLN A 68 8.72 -6.20 -17.03
N GLY A 69 7.74 -7.11 -17.05
CA GLY A 69 7.77 -8.29 -17.90
C GLY A 69 7.35 -8.01 -19.35
N LYS A 70 6.96 -9.06 -20.07
CA LYS A 70 6.56 -8.97 -21.50
C LYS A 70 5.09 -8.58 -21.74
N LYS A 71 4.27 -8.51 -20.68
CA LYS A 71 2.80 -8.39 -20.75
C LYS A 71 2.28 -6.94 -20.86
N GLY A 72 3.12 -6.00 -21.33
CA GLY A 72 2.78 -4.58 -21.40
C GLY A 72 3.16 -3.82 -20.12
N THR A 73 2.42 -2.78 -19.76
CA THR A 73 2.67 -1.94 -18.58
C THR A 73 2.82 -2.78 -17.33
N ASN A 74 3.87 -2.54 -16.55
CA ASN A 74 4.02 -3.18 -15.25
C ASN A 74 2.86 -2.77 -14.32
N GLN A 75 2.06 -3.75 -13.90
CA GLN A 75 0.90 -3.53 -13.05
C GLN A 75 1.21 -3.71 -11.56
N ASP A 76 2.40 -4.21 -11.24
CA ASP A 76 2.87 -4.39 -9.88
C ASP A 76 3.16 -3.03 -9.21
N ALA A 77 2.91 -2.98 -7.91
CA ALA A 77 3.38 -1.93 -7.02
C ALA A 77 3.99 -2.54 -5.75
N MET A 78 4.95 -1.85 -5.16
CA MET A 78 5.64 -2.29 -3.96
C MET A 78 6.03 -1.09 -3.09
N ILE A 79 6.17 -1.32 -1.80
CA ILE A 79 6.60 -0.32 -0.82
C ILE A 79 7.35 -0.97 0.34
N VAL A 80 8.39 -0.28 0.81
CA VAL A 80 8.98 -0.40 2.15
C VAL A 80 8.86 0.96 2.80
N TRP A 81 8.44 0.99 4.06
CA TRP A 81 8.36 2.19 4.86
C TRP A 81 9.00 1.93 6.22
N GLU A 82 10.24 2.38 6.37
CA GLU A 82 10.99 2.31 7.62
C GLU A 82 10.53 3.41 8.60
N ASN A 83 10.71 3.16 9.88
CA ASN A 83 10.22 4.03 10.96
C ASN A 83 8.70 4.27 10.87
N PHE A 84 7.95 3.24 10.46
CA PHE A 84 6.52 3.35 10.17
C PHE A 84 5.73 3.74 11.43
N GLY A 85 4.75 4.63 11.27
CA GLY A 85 4.00 5.18 12.40
C GLY A 85 4.87 5.93 13.41
N SER A 86 5.99 6.52 12.96
CA SER A 86 6.96 7.24 13.80
C SER A 86 7.65 6.36 14.87
N ARG A 87 7.75 5.04 14.63
CA ARG A 87 8.37 4.07 15.54
C ARG A 87 9.65 3.52 14.94
N THR A 88 10.80 3.72 15.58
CA THR A 88 12.13 3.41 15.00
C THR A 88 12.42 1.92 14.83
N ASP A 89 11.69 1.06 15.52
CA ASP A 89 11.78 -0.40 15.47
C ASP A 89 10.75 -1.03 14.52
N THR A 90 9.99 -0.20 13.80
CA THR A 90 8.84 -0.62 13.01
C THR A 90 9.04 -0.39 11.52
N VAL A 91 8.79 -1.43 10.72
CA VAL A 91 8.84 -1.40 9.26
C VAL A 91 7.52 -1.89 8.69
N PHE A 92 6.95 -1.14 7.74
CA PHE A 92 5.85 -1.59 6.91
C PHE A 92 6.36 -2.00 5.52
N CYS A 93 5.94 -3.15 5.01
CA CYS A 93 6.22 -3.57 3.64
C CYS A 93 4.93 -3.99 2.93
N GLY A 94 4.86 -3.83 1.62
CA GLY A 94 3.71 -4.27 0.83
C GLY A 94 4.07 -4.59 -0.62
N VAL A 95 3.45 -5.65 -1.15
CA VAL A 95 3.49 -6.03 -2.56
C VAL A 95 2.05 -6.16 -3.07
N PHE A 96 1.81 -5.61 -4.25
CA PHE A 96 0.50 -5.45 -4.86
C PHE A 96 0.56 -5.85 -6.33
N ASP A 97 -0.06 -6.98 -6.70
CA ASP A 97 -0.16 -7.45 -8.07
C ASP A 97 -1.46 -6.92 -8.69
N GLY A 98 -1.33 -5.86 -9.49
CA GLY A 98 -2.45 -5.22 -10.17
C GLY A 98 -2.92 -6.03 -11.38
N HIS A 99 -4.22 -6.11 -11.60
CA HIS A 99 -4.82 -6.76 -12.77
C HIS A 99 -5.97 -5.96 -13.37
N GLY A 100 -6.33 -6.31 -14.60
CA GLY A 100 -7.37 -5.62 -15.37
C GLY A 100 -6.87 -4.35 -16.07
N PRO A 101 -7.75 -3.62 -16.77
CA PRO A 101 -7.36 -2.46 -17.59
C PRO A 101 -6.63 -1.37 -16.80
N TYR A 102 -7.01 -1.17 -15.54
CA TYR A 102 -6.45 -0.14 -14.65
C TYR A 102 -5.72 -0.73 -13.44
N GLY A 103 -5.32 -2.00 -13.47
CA GLY A 103 -4.66 -2.69 -12.34
C GLY A 103 -3.45 -1.93 -11.79
N HIS A 104 -2.60 -1.40 -12.67
CA HIS A 104 -1.46 -0.54 -12.30
C HIS A 104 -1.85 0.73 -11.53
N MET A 105 -3.04 1.28 -11.75
CA MET A 105 -3.55 2.44 -10.99
C MET A 105 -4.10 2.00 -9.63
N VAL A 106 -4.84 0.89 -9.60
CA VAL A 106 -5.36 0.30 -8.36
C VAL A 106 -4.21 -0.08 -7.42
N ALA A 107 -3.21 -0.83 -7.91
CA ALA A 107 -2.05 -1.25 -7.12
C ALA A 107 -1.28 -0.06 -6.54
N LYS A 108 -1.02 0.99 -7.34
CA LYS A 108 -0.38 2.23 -6.84
C LYS A 108 -1.24 2.96 -5.81
N ARG A 109 -2.57 2.98 -6.01
CA ARG A 109 -3.49 3.63 -5.08
C ARG A 109 -3.55 2.91 -3.73
N VAL A 110 -3.56 1.58 -3.74
CA VAL A 110 -3.50 0.75 -2.53
C VAL A 110 -2.15 0.94 -1.84
N ARG A 111 -1.03 0.82 -2.59
CA ARG A 111 0.33 1.08 -2.09
C ARG A 111 0.40 2.40 -1.33
N ASP A 112 -0.19 3.46 -1.89
CA ASP A 112 0.00 4.80 -1.35
C ASP A 112 -0.90 5.13 -0.14
N SER A 113 -2.04 4.45 -0.03
CA SER A 113 -3.15 4.80 0.88
C SER A 113 -3.38 3.80 2.00
N LEU A 114 -3.21 2.51 1.73
CA LEU A 114 -3.42 1.44 2.71
C LEU A 114 -2.53 1.62 3.96
N PRO A 115 -1.23 1.96 3.85
CA PRO A 115 -0.38 2.16 5.03
C PRO A 115 -0.86 3.33 5.90
N LEU A 116 -1.42 4.39 5.30
CA LEU A 116 -1.95 5.53 6.04
C LEU A 116 -3.20 5.15 6.84
N LYS A 117 -4.09 4.35 6.24
CA LYS A 117 -5.28 3.81 6.92
C LYS A 117 -4.90 2.89 8.06
N LEU A 118 -3.91 2.03 7.83
CA LEU A 118 -3.37 1.14 8.86
C LEU A 118 -2.81 1.94 10.04
N SER A 119 -1.95 2.93 9.78
CA SER A 119 -1.38 3.79 10.83
C SER A 119 -2.46 4.51 11.64
N ALA A 120 -3.48 5.05 10.97
CA ALA A 120 -4.58 5.75 11.64
C ALA A 120 -5.40 4.83 12.56
N HIS A 121 -5.72 3.62 12.11
CA HIS A 121 -6.44 2.65 12.94
C HIS A 121 -5.57 2.03 14.04
N TRP A 122 -4.25 2.00 13.86
CA TRP A 122 -3.33 1.55 14.90
C TRP A 122 -3.23 2.57 16.04
N GLU A 123 -3.10 3.86 15.72
CA GLU A 123 -3.00 4.94 16.71
C GLU A 123 -4.28 5.08 17.57
N VAL A 124 -5.46 5.02 16.94
CA VAL A 124 -6.75 5.12 17.67
C VAL A 124 -6.94 3.97 18.67
N ASN A 125 -6.52 2.76 18.31
CA ASN A 125 -6.68 1.60 19.19
C ASN A 125 -5.71 1.63 20.39
N ILE A 126 -4.53 2.26 20.27
CA ILE A 126 -3.63 2.48 21.41
C ILE A 126 -4.19 3.56 22.34
N GLY A 127 -4.74 4.65 21.79
CA GLY A 127 -5.33 5.74 22.57
C GLY A 127 -6.63 5.37 23.29
N GLY A 128 -7.34 4.32 22.85
CA GLY A 128 -8.57 3.84 23.48
C GLY A 128 -8.37 2.90 24.67
N ALA A 129 -7.15 2.38 24.89
CA ALA A 129 -6.83 1.48 26.00
C ALA A 129 -6.54 2.24 27.31
N GLU A 130 -6.16 3.52 27.23
CA GLU A 130 -5.93 4.39 28.40
C GLU A 130 -6.99 5.50 28.48
N GLY A 131 -8.10 5.19 29.17
CA GLY A 131 -8.93 6.17 29.89
C GLY A 131 -9.95 6.97 29.08
N SER A 132 -11.23 6.60 29.19
CA SER A 132 -12.31 7.60 29.21
C SER A 132 -13.54 7.11 30.00
N LYS A 133 -13.44 7.20 31.33
CA LYS A 133 -14.58 7.61 32.17
C LYS A 133 -14.30 9.06 32.54
N GLU A 134 -15.08 10.00 32.02
CA GLU A 134 -15.74 11.10 32.74
C GLU A 134 -16.43 12.08 31.77
N ASN A 135 -17.58 12.58 32.20
CA ASN A 135 -18.64 13.20 31.41
C ASN A 135 -18.64 14.74 31.50
N ILE A 136 -19.11 15.38 30.40
CA ILE A 136 -20.00 16.57 30.31
C ILE A 136 -19.54 17.94 30.87
N SER A 137 -19.45 18.93 29.96
CA SER A 137 -20.25 20.16 30.05
C SER A 137 -20.45 20.88 28.69
N THR A 138 -21.70 20.85 28.23
CA THR A 138 -22.59 21.85 27.60
C THR A 138 -22.04 23.20 27.07
N VAL A 139 -22.29 23.50 25.78
CA VAL A 139 -23.13 24.61 25.22
C VAL A 139 -22.71 24.94 23.77
N GLY A 140 -23.69 24.95 22.84
CA GLY A 140 -23.62 25.61 21.52
C GLY A 140 -23.87 24.68 20.30
N SER A 141 -25.08 24.17 20.04
CA SER A 141 -26.22 24.83 19.36
C SER A 141 -26.29 24.59 17.82
N MET A 142 -27.39 23.92 17.42
CA MET A 142 -28.17 23.97 16.15
C MET A 142 -27.85 23.07 14.93
N ASN A 143 -28.55 21.93 14.91
CA ASN A 143 -29.42 21.29 13.90
C ASN A 143 -29.12 21.35 12.38
N SER A 144 -29.07 20.16 11.75
CA SER A 144 -30.05 19.70 10.73
C SER A 144 -29.84 18.20 10.38
N GLU A 145 -30.61 17.37 11.07
CA GLU A 145 -31.36 16.18 10.61
C GLU A 145 -31.82 16.28 9.14
N GLU A 146 -31.94 15.25 8.30
CA GLU A 146 -31.80 13.79 8.36
C GLU A 146 -31.70 13.32 6.89
N THR A 147 -30.93 12.28 6.58
CA THR A 147 -31.45 11.15 5.78
C THR A 147 -30.58 9.93 6.05
N ALA A 148 -31.12 9.03 6.87
CA ALA A 148 -30.58 7.73 7.13
C ALA A 148 -30.62 6.85 5.87
N SER A 149 -29.52 6.15 5.60
CA SER A 149 -29.58 4.80 5.07
C SER A 149 -28.32 4.06 5.52
N LEU A 150 -28.46 3.46 6.71
CA LEU A 150 -27.59 2.41 7.20
C LEU A 150 -28.01 1.13 6.46
N CYS A 151 -27.10 0.52 5.71
CA CYS A 151 -27.19 -0.90 5.42
C CYS A 151 -26.20 -1.61 6.34
N ALA A 152 -26.77 -2.20 7.38
CA ALA A 152 -26.13 -3.23 8.17
C ALA A 152 -25.73 -4.37 7.24
N ASP A 153 -24.43 -4.65 7.21
CA ASP A 153 -23.92 -5.97 6.88
C ASP A 153 -22.86 -6.27 7.93
N GLU A 154 -23.34 -6.44 9.16
CA GLU A 154 -22.60 -7.13 10.21
C GLU A 154 -22.64 -8.62 9.85
N GLU A 155 -21.78 -9.00 8.91
CA GLU A 155 -21.33 -10.40 8.80
C GLU A 155 -20.60 -10.70 10.11
N ALA A 156 -21.38 -11.18 11.08
CA ALA A 156 -20.90 -11.70 12.35
C ALA A 156 -20.02 -12.91 12.04
N VAL A 157 -18.71 -12.67 12.00
CA VAL A 157 -17.72 -13.73 11.88
C VAL A 157 -17.99 -14.73 13.02
N PRO A 158 -18.28 -16.01 12.71
CA PRO A 158 -18.53 -16.99 13.74
C PRO A 158 -17.31 -17.07 14.63
N SER A 159 -17.51 -16.84 15.93
CA SER A 159 -16.51 -17.07 16.96
C SER A 159 -16.14 -18.54 16.93
N VAL A 160 -15.06 -18.86 16.25
CA VAL A 160 -14.42 -20.18 16.36
C VAL A 160 -14.06 -20.39 17.82
N ASP A 161 -14.69 -21.40 18.42
CA ASP A 161 -14.33 -21.95 19.72
C ASP A 161 -12.86 -22.37 19.65
N LEU A 162 -11.97 -21.53 20.21
CA LEU A 162 -10.61 -21.94 20.52
C LEU A 162 -10.51 -22.10 22.03
N GLU A 163 -10.77 -23.34 22.44
CA GLU A 163 -10.23 -23.91 23.66
C GLU A 163 -8.69 -23.76 23.64
N GLU A 164 -8.13 -23.39 24.80
CA GLU A 164 -6.70 -23.10 25.06
C GLU A 164 -6.12 -21.84 24.40
N LYS A 165 -6.64 -20.68 24.80
CA LYS A 165 -6.11 -19.37 24.39
C LYS A 165 -4.89 -18.99 25.24
N GLU A 166 -3.70 -19.35 24.78
CA GLU A 166 -2.50 -18.55 25.08
C GLU A 166 -2.88 -17.07 24.85
N LYS A 167 -2.66 -16.21 25.85
CA LYS A 167 -2.96 -14.78 25.72
C LYS A 167 -2.05 -14.22 24.63
N LEU A 168 -2.56 -14.17 23.40
CA LEU A 168 -1.90 -13.49 22.30
C LEU A 168 -1.52 -12.07 22.76
N PRO A 169 -0.30 -11.59 22.44
CA PRO A 169 0.12 -10.25 22.80
C PRO A 169 -0.93 -9.22 22.40
N GLU A 170 -1.23 -8.25 23.27
CA GLU A 170 -2.23 -7.20 23.00
C GLU A 170 -2.00 -6.51 21.65
N ILE A 171 -0.73 -6.30 21.31
CA ILE A 171 -0.29 -5.74 20.04
C ILE A 171 -0.78 -6.52 18.81
N PHE A 172 -0.91 -7.85 18.91
CA PHE A 172 -1.44 -8.68 17.84
C PHE A 172 -2.93 -8.39 17.61
N LEU A 173 -3.72 -8.31 18.68
CA LEU A 173 -5.17 -8.02 18.57
C LEU A 173 -5.40 -6.62 17.99
N THR A 174 -4.65 -5.64 18.48
CA THR A 174 -4.68 -4.27 17.97
C THR A 174 -4.36 -4.22 16.48
N LEU A 175 -3.22 -4.76 16.06
CA LEU A 175 -2.80 -4.74 14.66
C LEU A 175 -3.73 -5.55 13.76
N LYS A 176 -4.22 -6.70 14.21
CA LYS A 176 -5.22 -7.51 13.48
C LYS A 176 -6.45 -6.69 13.18
N GLU A 177 -7.01 -6.02 14.17
CA GLU A 177 -8.19 -5.18 13.99
C GLU A 177 -7.89 -3.97 13.08
N SER A 178 -6.73 -3.33 13.25
CA SER A 178 -6.30 -2.22 12.40
C SER A 178 -6.15 -2.62 10.94
N PHE A 179 -5.59 -3.80 10.65
CA PHE A 179 -5.52 -4.36 9.29
C PHE A 179 -6.92 -4.56 8.71
N LEU A 180 -7.81 -5.26 9.43
CA LEU A 180 -9.17 -5.53 8.95
C LEU A 180 -9.93 -4.23 8.62
N LYS A 181 -9.85 -3.23 9.52
CA LYS A 181 -10.44 -1.90 9.29
C LYS A 181 -9.80 -1.21 8.08
N ALA A 182 -8.48 -1.20 7.99
CA ALA A 182 -7.75 -0.55 6.90
C ALA A 182 -8.09 -1.15 5.53
N PHE A 183 -8.14 -2.47 5.41
CA PHE A 183 -8.55 -3.17 4.18
C PHE A 183 -9.99 -2.85 3.80
N ARG A 184 -10.93 -2.91 4.76
CA ARG A 184 -12.34 -2.60 4.52
C ARG A 184 -12.54 -1.16 4.06
N VAL A 185 -11.87 -0.20 4.69
CA VAL A 185 -11.94 1.21 4.29
C VAL A 185 -11.29 1.42 2.92
N MET A 186 -10.18 0.74 2.63
CA MET A 186 -9.51 0.82 1.33
C MET A 186 -10.40 0.30 0.20
N ASP A 187 -11.06 -0.85 0.38
CA ASP A 187 -12.00 -1.41 -0.62
C ASP A 187 -13.17 -0.47 -0.91
N LYS A 188 -13.79 0.07 0.15
CA LYS A 188 -14.88 1.05 0.03
C LYS A 188 -14.43 2.31 -0.73
N GLU A 189 -13.22 2.81 -0.49
CA GLU A 189 -12.66 3.98 -1.18
C GLU A 189 -12.39 3.69 -2.67
N LEU A 190 -11.88 2.50 -3.01
CA LEU A 190 -11.66 2.10 -4.41
C LEU A 190 -12.98 2.02 -5.18
N ARG A 191 -14.03 1.48 -4.57
CA ARG A 191 -15.36 1.32 -5.19
C ARG A 191 -15.97 2.63 -5.68
N VAL A 192 -15.75 3.72 -4.96
CA VAL A 192 -16.32 5.05 -5.28
C VAL A 192 -15.29 5.99 -5.92
N HIS A 193 -14.12 5.49 -6.30
CA HIS A 193 -13.04 6.33 -6.80
C HIS A 193 -13.39 6.92 -8.19
N PRO A 194 -13.41 8.26 -8.35
CA PRO A 194 -13.96 8.89 -9.56
C PRO A 194 -13.13 8.65 -10.82
N ASN A 195 -11.85 8.33 -10.66
CA ASN A 195 -10.88 8.25 -11.76
C ASN A 195 -10.31 6.85 -12.01
N ILE A 196 -10.75 5.83 -11.26
CA ILE A 196 -10.25 4.46 -11.39
C ILE A 196 -11.45 3.52 -11.47
N ASP A 197 -11.68 2.94 -12.64
CA ASP A 197 -12.70 1.91 -12.81
C ASP A 197 -12.21 0.59 -12.19
N CYS A 198 -12.68 0.33 -10.97
CA CYS A 198 -12.40 -0.88 -10.20
C CYS A 198 -13.43 -1.99 -10.44
N PHE A 199 -14.36 -1.86 -11.39
CA PHE A 199 -15.31 -2.93 -11.69
C PHE A 199 -14.63 -4.15 -12.31
N CYS A 200 -13.71 -3.91 -13.25
CA CYS A 200 -12.91 -4.93 -13.93
C CYS A 200 -11.40 -4.81 -13.65
N SER A 201 -11.01 -4.00 -12.66
CA SER A 201 -9.61 -3.81 -12.26
C SER A 201 -9.45 -4.03 -10.77
N GLY A 202 -8.35 -4.62 -10.37
CA GLY A 202 -8.09 -4.93 -8.97
C GLY A 202 -6.60 -5.05 -8.67
N THR A 203 -6.29 -5.41 -7.44
CA THR A 203 -4.93 -5.75 -7.02
C THR A 203 -4.97 -6.78 -5.91
N THR A 204 -3.98 -7.66 -5.85
CA THR A 204 -3.67 -8.39 -4.60
C THR A 204 -3.05 -7.44 -3.58
N ALA A 205 -2.90 -7.91 -2.35
CA ALA A 205 -2.13 -7.23 -1.32
C ALA A 205 -1.53 -8.25 -0.34
N VAL A 206 -0.20 -8.36 -0.32
CA VAL A 206 0.54 -8.94 0.81
C VAL A 206 1.24 -7.79 1.51
N THR A 207 0.87 -7.54 2.75
CA THR A 207 1.36 -6.44 3.57
C THR A 207 1.86 -6.93 4.92
N LEU A 208 2.88 -6.27 5.43
CA LEU A 208 3.66 -6.70 6.59
C LEU A 208 3.84 -5.51 7.52
N VAL A 209 3.65 -5.70 8.82
CA VAL A 209 4.23 -4.86 9.87
C VAL A 209 5.20 -5.72 10.67
N LYS A 210 6.48 -5.34 10.66
CA LYS A 210 7.50 -5.87 11.56
C LYS A 210 7.74 -4.82 12.64
N GLN A 211 7.55 -5.17 13.91
CA GLN A 211 7.91 -4.32 15.05
C GLN A 211 8.77 -5.12 16.01
N GLY A 212 10.03 -4.74 16.20
CA GLY A 212 10.94 -5.51 17.04
C GLY A 212 11.08 -6.96 16.54
N GLN A 213 10.63 -7.93 17.34
CA GLN A 213 10.59 -9.36 16.98
C GLN A 213 9.23 -9.82 16.42
N ASP A 214 8.21 -8.98 16.51
CA ASP A 214 6.86 -9.31 16.11
C ASP A 214 6.65 -9.06 14.62
N LEU A 215 5.90 -9.97 13.98
CA LEU A 215 5.60 -9.94 12.57
C LEU A 215 4.10 -10.19 12.34
N ILE A 216 3.41 -9.20 11.79
CA ILE A 216 1.98 -9.30 11.45
C ILE A 216 1.81 -9.13 9.95
N ILE A 217 1.05 -10.03 9.32
CA ILE A 217 0.85 -10.05 7.87
C ILE A 217 -0.64 -9.98 7.54
N GLY A 218 -1.00 -9.05 6.66
CA GLY A 218 -2.29 -8.99 5.99
C GLY A 218 -2.16 -9.48 4.54
N ASN A 219 -2.93 -10.52 4.18
CA ASN A 219 -2.91 -11.12 2.84
C ASN A 219 -4.30 -11.12 2.20
N ILE A 220 -4.39 -10.61 0.97
CA ILE A 220 -5.55 -10.71 0.09
C ILE A 220 -5.08 -11.06 -1.32
N GLY A 221 -5.55 -12.19 -1.86
CA GLY A 221 -5.19 -12.69 -3.18
C GLY A 221 -4.12 -13.77 -3.15
N ASP A 222 -3.40 -13.94 -4.25
CA ASP A 222 -2.47 -15.05 -4.50
C ASP A 222 -0.99 -14.64 -4.55
N SER A 223 -0.68 -13.41 -4.14
CA SER A 223 0.68 -13.04 -3.76
C SER A 223 1.09 -13.74 -2.45
N ARG A 224 2.40 -13.94 -2.22
CA ARG A 224 2.88 -14.77 -1.09
C ARG A 224 4.03 -14.13 -0.30
N ALA A 225 3.99 -14.30 1.02
CA ALA A 225 5.11 -14.06 1.91
C ALA A 225 5.77 -15.40 2.34
N ILE A 226 7.11 -15.43 2.28
CA ILE A 226 7.93 -16.57 2.67
C ILE A 226 9.07 -16.05 3.54
N LEU A 227 9.30 -16.68 4.69
CA LEU A 227 10.41 -16.40 5.58
C LEU A 227 11.56 -17.38 5.30
N GLY A 228 12.74 -16.85 4.96
CA GLY A 228 13.97 -17.62 4.97
C GLY A 228 14.51 -17.71 6.40
N THR A 229 14.68 -18.92 6.93
CA THR A 229 15.30 -19.18 8.23
C THR A 229 16.48 -20.13 8.07
N ARG A 230 17.27 -20.31 9.12
CA ARG A 230 18.25 -21.40 9.18
C ARG A 230 17.86 -22.39 10.26
N ASP A 231 18.02 -23.66 9.96
CA ASP A 231 17.83 -24.73 10.94
C ASP A 231 19.06 -24.90 11.84
N GLN A 232 19.06 -25.98 12.64
CA GLN A 232 20.15 -26.28 13.57
C GLN A 232 21.47 -26.62 12.87
N ASP A 233 21.41 -27.02 11.59
CA ASP A 233 22.56 -27.39 10.76
C ASP A 233 23.03 -26.22 9.87
N ASP A 234 22.57 -24.99 10.16
CA ASP A 234 22.80 -23.78 9.35
C ASP A 234 22.24 -23.87 7.92
N THR A 235 21.34 -24.83 7.63
CA THR A 235 20.77 -24.99 6.30
C THR A 235 19.64 -23.98 6.09
N LEU A 236 19.63 -23.31 4.93
CA LEU A 236 18.56 -22.36 4.58
C LEU A 236 17.25 -23.11 4.35
N THR A 237 16.22 -22.77 5.13
CA THR A 237 14.87 -23.30 5.01
C THR A 237 13.87 -22.19 4.71
N ALA A 238 12.77 -22.54 4.04
CA ALA A 238 11.72 -21.62 3.67
C ALA A 238 10.44 -21.94 4.43
N VAL A 239 9.93 -20.97 5.20
CA VAL A 239 8.68 -21.08 5.95
C VAL A 239 7.63 -20.20 5.26
N GLN A 240 6.59 -20.82 4.72
CA GLN A 240 5.49 -20.10 4.09
C GLN A 240 4.65 -19.39 5.17
N LEU A 241 4.51 -18.07 5.07
CA LEU A 241 3.78 -17.26 6.05
C LEU A 241 2.33 -16.97 5.64
N THR A 242 2.01 -17.03 4.34
CA THR A 242 0.66 -16.80 3.81
C THR A 242 0.20 -17.93 2.91
N VAL A 243 -1.11 -18.15 2.84
CA VAL A 243 -1.73 -19.10 1.91
C VAL A 243 -2.44 -18.31 0.82
N ASP A 244 -2.23 -18.69 -0.45
CA ASP A 244 -2.88 -18.04 -1.58
C ASP A 244 -4.40 -18.16 -1.47
N LEU A 245 -5.12 -17.05 -1.65
CA LEU A 245 -6.57 -17.05 -1.75
C LEU A 245 -6.97 -17.34 -3.20
N LYS A 246 -7.15 -18.62 -3.52
CA LYS A 246 -7.60 -19.08 -4.84
C LYS A 246 -9.01 -19.66 -4.75
N PRO A 247 -9.90 -19.40 -5.73
CA PRO A 247 -11.29 -19.86 -5.68
C PRO A 247 -11.45 -21.39 -5.55
N ASN A 248 -10.44 -22.15 -5.99
CA ASN A 248 -10.44 -23.61 -5.96
C ASN A 248 -9.88 -24.22 -4.67
N LEU A 249 -9.49 -23.41 -3.68
CA LEU A 249 -9.01 -23.88 -2.39
C LEU A 249 -10.12 -23.80 -1.33
N PRO A 250 -10.24 -24.79 -0.43
CA PRO A 250 -11.20 -24.73 0.67
C PRO A 250 -10.91 -23.51 1.56
N GLY A 251 -11.92 -22.67 1.82
CA GLY A 251 -11.80 -21.43 2.60
C GLY A 251 -11.61 -20.14 1.78
N GLY A 252 -11.62 -20.22 0.44
CA GLY A 252 -11.50 -19.06 -0.46
C GLY A 252 -12.82 -18.45 -0.94
N GLN A 253 -13.92 -18.62 -0.18
CA GLN A 253 -15.21 -17.93 -0.40
C GLN A 253 -15.47 -16.94 0.72
#